data_AF-A0A6H1FTN9-F1
#
_entry.id   AF-A0A6H1FTN9-F1
#
_cell.length_a   1.000
_cell.length_b   1.000
_cell.length_c   1.000
_cell.angle_alpha   90.00
_cell.angle_beta   90.00
_cell.angle_gamma   90.00
#
_symmetry.space_group_name_H-M   'P 1'
#
loop_
_entity.id
_entity.type
_entity.pdbx_description
1 polymer ?
#
loop_
_entity_poly.entity_id
_entity_poly.type
_entity_poly.pdbx_seq_one_letter_code
_entity_poly.pdbx_strand_id
1 'polypeptide(L)'
;MVVRRAVPAEAEALWNIRNQAIRHGCRADYPPEVLAASAFTGRGMARQILNAIKQEARQRGMRTLMLSSTPDARDFYLKQGFSVIKEGTYPSSLAGGTLRCFEMICEL
;
A
#
# COMPACT_ATOMS: atom_id res chain seq x y z
N MET A 1 15.48 17.76 10.54
CA MET A 1 15.09 16.55 9.77
C MET A 1 14.31 17.02 8.56
N VAL A 2 14.73 16.65 7.35
CA VAL A 2 14.05 17.04 6.10
C VAL A 2 13.22 15.85 5.61
N VAL A 3 11.91 16.01 5.53
CA VAL A 3 10.99 15.00 4.96
C VAL A 3 10.86 15.28 3.46
N ARG A 4 11.14 14.27 2.64
CA ARG A 4 11.00 14.34 1.17
C ARG A 4 10.34 13.09 0.61
N ARG A 5 9.87 13.18 -0.65
CA ARG A 5 9.38 12.01 -1.39
C ARG A 5 10.53 10.99 -1.58
N ALA A 6 10.22 9.72 -1.38
CA ALA A 6 11.14 8.63 -1.66
C ALA A 6 11.30 8.42 -3.17
N VAL A 7 12.51 8.01 -3.59
CA VAL A 7 12.78 7.58 -4.96
C VAL A 7 12.64 6.05 -5.09
N PRO A 8 12.41 5.48 -6.28
CA PRO A 8 12.18 4.04 -6.45
C PRO A 8 13.28 3.15 -5.85
N ALA A 9 14.54 3.57 -5.90
CA ALA A 9 15.67 2.84 -5.32
C ALA A 9 15.58 2.69 -3.78
N GLU A 10 14.81 3.54 -3.10
CA GLU A 10 14.62 3.49 -1.64
C GLU A 10 13.47 2.54 -1.23
N ALA A 11 12.70 2.01 -2.17
CA ALA A 11 11.48 1.26 -1.88
C ALA A 11 11.72 0.03 -0.98
N GLU A 12 12.79 -0.72 -1.23
CA GLU A 12 13.14 -1.91 -0.45
C GLU A 12 13.55 -1.55 0.98
N ALA A 13 14.43 -0.57 1.14
CA ALA A 13 14.85 -0.10 2.46
C ALA A 13 13.66 0.41 3.28
N LEU A 14 12.77 1.18 2.65
CA LEU A 14 11.56 1.70 3.29
C LEU A 14 10.57 0.58 3.66
N TRP A 15 10.41 -0.44 2.81
CA TRP A 15 9.57 -1.60 3.11
C TRP A 15 10.13 -2.38 4.31
N ASN A 16 11.45 -2.57 4.37
CA ASN A 16 12.12 -3.21 5.50
C ASN A 16 11.94 -2.43 6.80
N ILE A 17 12.18 -1.12 6.79
CA ILE A 17 11.99 -0.24 7.95
C ILE A 17 10.53 -0.30 8.41
N ARG A 18 9.56 -0.20 7.50
CA ARG A 18 8.13 -0.30 7.82
C ARG A 18 7.81 -1.63 8.51
N ASN A 19 8.28 -2.76 7.97
CA ASN A 19 7.99 -4.07 8.55
C ASN A 19 8.67 -4.29 9.90
N GLN A 20 9.90 -3.79 10.07
CA GLN A 20 10.59 -3.82 11.35
C GLN A 20 9.84 -2.98 12.38
N ALA A 21 9.40 -1.78 12.01
CA ALA A 21 8.64 -0.90 12.89
C ALA A 21 7.30 -1.52 13.30
N ILE A 22 6.53 -2.11 12.36
CA ILE A 22 5.29 -2.83 12.68
C ILE A 22 5.57 -3.99 13.63
N ARG A 23 6.55 -4.84 13.32
CA ARG A 23 6.85 -6.03 14.14
C ARG A 23 7.34 -5.67 15.54
N HIS A 24 8.15 -4.62 15.68
CA HIS A 24 8.66 -4.18 16.97
C HIS A 24 7.58 -3.44 17.77
N GLY A 25 6.91 -2.47 17.15
CA GLY A 25 5.93 -1.60 17.82
C GLY A 25 4.62 -2.30 18.17
N CYS A 26 4.20 -3.30 17.40
CA CYS A 26 2.93 -4.00 17.60
C CYS A 26 3.07 -5.34 18.34
N ARG A 27 4.30 -5.74 18.74
CA ARG A 27 4.60 -7.02 19.39
C ARG A 27 3.82 -7.25 20.69
N ALA A 28 3.57 -6.20 21.46
CA ALA A 28 2.90 -6.32 22.76
C ALA A 28 1.39 -6.52 22.62
N ASP A 29 0.80 -6.00 21.55
CA ASP A 29 -0.65 -5.98 21.33
C ASP A 29 -1.13 -7.13 20.43
N TYR A 30 -0.24 -7.68 19.60
CA TYR A 30 -0.57 -8.71 18.62
C TYR A 30 0.44 -9.86 18.63
N PRO A 31 -0.04 -11.13 18.58
CA PRO A 31 0.86 -12.27 18.55
C PRO A 31 1.59 -12.39 17.19
N PRO A 32 2.75 -13.09 17.12
CA PRO A 32 3.62 -13.09 15.94
C PRO A 32 2.93 -13.54 14.64
N GLU A 33 2.00 -14.49 14.72
CA GLU A 33 1.21 -14.97 13.59
C GLU A 33 0.29 -13.88 13.01
N VAL A 34 -0.14 -12.93 13.84
CA VAL A 34 -0.97 -11.79 13.45
C VAL A 34 -0.14 -10.72 12.74
N LEU A 35 1.15 -10.61 13.08
CA LEU A 35 2.13 -9.73 12.44
C LEU A 35 2.72 -10.35 11.16
N ALA A 36 2.47 -11.63 10.91
CA ALA A 36 2.64 -12.25 9.60
C ALA A 36 1.45 -11.82 8.72
N ALA A 37 1.71 -11.07 7.66
CA ALA A 37 0.73 -10.35 6.83
C ALA A 37 -0.50 -11.16 6.35
N SER A 38 -0.48 -12.48 6.43
CA SER A 38 -1.56 -13.38 6.01
C SER A 38 -2.75 -13.47 6.98
N ALA A 39 -2.58 -13.19 8.28
CA ALA A 39 -3.64 -13.46 9.29
C ALA A 39 -4.90 -12.58 9.17
N PHE A 40 -4.81 -11.43 8.48
CA PHE A 40 -5.91 -10.47 8.33
C PHE A 40 -6.49 -10.38 6.91
N THR A 41 -5.97 -11.16 5.97
CA THR A 41 -6.50 -11.22 4.62
C THR A 41 -7.97 -11.67 4.67
N GLY A 42 -8.84 -11.02 3.90
CA GLY A 42 -10.27 -11.37 3.81
C GLY A 42 -11.17 -10.82 4.93
N ARG A 43 -10.65 -10.09 5.93
CA ARG A 43 -11.46 -9.55 7.05
C ARG A 43 -11.99 -8.13 6.83
N GLY A 44 -11.87 -7.60 5.61
CA GLY A 44 -12.37 -6.26 5.27
C GLY A 44 -11.56 -5.07 5.82
N MET A 45 -10.47 -5.31 6.56
CA MET A 45 -9.64 -4.24 7.16
C MET A 45 -9.05 -3.28 6.11
N ALA A 46 -8.54 -3.81 4.99
CA ALA A 46 -8.02 -2.99 3.90
C ALA A 46 -9.06 -2.00 3.35
N ARG A 47 -10.33 -2.42 3.25
CA ARG A 47 -11.44 -1.56 2.83
C ARG A 47 -11.72 -0.47 3.86
N GLN A 48 -11.70 -0.78 5.16
CA GLN A 48 -11.89 0.22 6.21
C GLN A 48 -10.78 1.28 6.20
N ILE A 49 -9.52 0.84 6.11
CA ILE A 49 -8.36 1.75 6.01
C ILE A 49 -8.49 2.65 4.78
N LEU A 50 -8.81 2.08 3.62
CA LEU A 50 -8.96 2.86 2.40
C LEU A 50 -10.12 3.87 2.50
N ASN A 51 -11.25 3.49 3.11
CA ASN A 51 -12.36 4.40 3.33
C ASN A 51 -11.96 5.57 4.24
N ALA A 52 -11.21 5.31 5.32
CA ALA A 52 -10.69 6.36 6.19
C ALA A 52 -9.76 7.32 5.43
N ILE A 53 -8.86 6.79 4.58
CA ILE A 53 -8.00 7.61 3.72
C ILE A 53 -8.83 8.47 2.75
N LYS A 54 -9.85 7.91 2.09
CA LYS A 54 -10.74 8.66 1.20
C LYS A 54 -11.48 9.78 1.94
N GLN A 55 -11.98 9.50 3.14
CA GLN A 55 -12.67 10.48 3.97
C GLN A 55 -11.74 11.62 4.36
N GLU A 56 -10.55 11.32 4.86
CA GLU A 56 -9.54 12.32 5.23
C GLU A 56 -9.16 13.19 4.02
N ALA A 57 -8.94 12.57 2.86
CA ALA A 57 -8.60 13.29 1.64
C ALA A 57 -9.71 14.26 1.21
N ARG A 58 -10.98 13.84 1.27
CA ARG A 58 -12.13 14.74 1.03
C ARG A 58 -12.19 15.90 2.01
N GLN A 59 -11.97 15.63 3.30
CA GLN A 59 -11.97 16.69 4.33
C GLN A 59 -10.88 17.74 4.07
N ARG A 60 -9.77 17.34 3.46
CA ARG A 60 -8.69 18.25 3.03
C ARG A 60 -8.90 18.88 1.65
N GLY A 61 -10.05 18.65 1.00
CA GLY A 61 -10.36 19.18 -0.32
C GLY A 61 -9.61 18.51 -1.48
N MET A 62 -9.03 17.33 -1.27
CA MET A 62 -8.44 16.54 -2.34
C MET A 62 -9.55 15.94 -3.20
N ARG A 63 -9.36 15.96 -4.52
CA ARG A 63 -10.34 15.43 -5.49
C ARG A 63 -9.98 14.05 -6.00
N THR A 64 -8.72 13.66 -5.86
CA THR A 64 -8.19 12.42 -6.44
C THR A 64 -7.24 11.72 -5.48
N LEU A 65 -7.25 10.39 -5.52
CA LEU A 65 -6.20 9.54 -4.96
C LEU A 65 -5.51 8.78 -6.07
N MET A 66 -4.20 8.66 -5.98
CA MET A 66 -3.37 7.85 -6.87
C MET A 66 -2.55 6.83 -6.08
N LEU A 67 -2.38 5.65 -6.64
CA LEU A 67 -1.55 4.59 -6.07
C LEU A 67 -0.91 3.73 -7.16
N SER A 68 0.13 3.01 -6.79
CA SER A 68 0.70 1.92 -7.59
C SER A 68 0.28 0.59 -6.97
N SER A 69 -0.39 -0.27 -7.74
CA SER A 69 -0.87 -1.58 -7.30
C SER A 69 -0.01 -2.70 -7.89
N THR A 70 0.26 -3.73 -7.09
CA THR A 70 0.70 -5.04 -7.61
C THR A 70 -0.46 -5.78 -8.26
N PRO A 71 -0.21 -6.85 -9.05
CA PRO A 71 -1.26 -7.65 -9.66
C PRO A 71 -2.26 -8.20 -8.61
N ASP A 72 -1.75 -8.70 -7.48
CA ASP A 72 -2.57 -9.34 -6.45
C ASP A 72 -3.56 -8.39 -5.75
N ALA A 73 -3.22 -7.09 -5.70
CA ALA A 73 -4.07 -6.07 -5.08
C ALA A 73 -4.93 -5.29 -6.08
N ARG A 74 -4.69 -5.47 -7.39
CA ARG A 74 -5.34 -4.68 -8.46
C ARG A 74 -6.86 -4.80 -8.38
N ASP A 75 -7.36 -6.03 -8.32
CA ASP A 75 -8.80 -6.30 -8.29
C ASP A 75 -9.48 -5.76 -7.04
N PHE A 76 -8.75 -5.72 -5.91
CA PHE A 76 -9.23 -5.04 -4.72
C PHE A 76 -9.47 -3.56 -5.02
N TYR A 77 -8.48 -2.84 -5.55
CA TYR A 77 -8.61 -1.40 -5.83
C TYR A 77 -9.65 -1.09 -6.92
N LEU A 78 -9.75 -1.93 -7.96
CA LEU A 78 -10.81 -1.82 -8.97
C LEU A 78 -12.20 -1.85 -8.30
N LYS A 79 -12.45 -2.82 -7.40
CA LYS A 79 -13.69 -2.91 -6.63
C LYS A 79 -13.92 -1.73 -5.68
N GLN A 80 -12.86 -1.02 -5.29
CA GLN A 80 -12.95 0.19 -4.49
C GLN A 80 -13.10 1.46 -5.32
N GLY A 81 -13.37 1.36 -6.64
CA GLY A 81 -13.64 2.50 -7.52
C GLY A 81 -12.40 3.14 -8.13
N PHE A 82 -11.24 2.47 -8.07
CA PHE A 82 -10.07 2.92 -8.81
C PHE A 82 -10.09 2.41 -10.25
N SER A 83 -9.48 3.17 -11.16
CA SER A 83 -9.26 2.82 -12.56
C SER A 83 -7.76 2.77 -12.86
N VAL A 84 -7.33 1.86 -13.75
CA VAL A 84 -5.94 1.80 -14.19
C VAL A 84 -5.66 2.91 -15.19
N ILE A 85 -4.62 3.71 -14.94
CA ILE A 85 -4.11 4.70 -15.90
C ILE A 85 -2.96 4.11 -16.72
N LYS A 86 -2.07 3.36 -16.08
CA LYS A 86 -0.85 2.84 -16.72
C LYS A 86 -0.43 1.51 -16.11
N GLU A 87 -0.09 0.56 -16.97
CA GLU A 87 0.67 -0.63 -16.56
C GLU A 87 2.17 -0.37 -16.73
N GLY A 88 2.96 -0.91 -15.82
CA GLY A 88 4.42 -0.80 -15.85
C GLY A 88 5.10 -1.96 -15.14
N THR A 89 6.41 -1.84 -15.02
CA THR A 89 7.24 -2.76 -14.24
C THR A 89 8.18 -1.95 -13.36
N TYR A 90 8.46 -2.48 -12.16
CA TYR A 90 9.48 -1.93 -11.27
C TYR A 90 10.52 -3.00 -10.93
N PRO A 91 11.82 -2.67 -10.91
CA PRO A 91 12.84 -3.56 -10.40
C PRO A 91 12.60 -3.85 -8.92
N SER A 92 12.64 -5.12 -8.53
CA SER A 92 12.44 -5.58 -7.16
C SER A 92 13.44 -6.67 -6.84
N SER A 93 14.43 -6.34 -6.01
CA SER A 93 15.36 -7.32 -5.44
C SER A 93 14.61 -8.39 -4.63
N LEU A 94 13.53 -7.98 -3.93
CA LEU A 94 12.71 -8.84 -3.09
C LEU A 94 12.02 -9.96 -3.88
N ALA A 95 11.60 -9.67 -5.12
CA ALA A 95 10.98 -10.65 -6.01
C ALA A 95 11.96 -11.32 -6.97
N GLY A 96 13.26 -11.01 -6.87
CA GLY A 96 14.30 -11.56 -7.75
C GLY A 96 14.14 -11.14 -9.21
N GLY A 97 13.58 -9.96 -9.50
CA GLY A 97 13.32 -9.54 -10.88
C GLY A 97 12.49 -8.28 -11.01
N THR A 98 11.73 -8.16 -12.09
CA THR A 98 10.78 -7.07 -12.31
C THR A 98 9.39 -7.46 -11.85
N LEU A 99 8.75 -6.58 -11.08
CA LEU A 99 7.37 -6.75 -10.66
C LEU A 99 6.46 -5.89 -11.53
N ARG A 100 5.40 -6.50 -12.06
CA ARG A 100 4.33 -5.77 -12.73
C ARG A 100 3.66 -4.83 -11.73
N CYS A 101 3.32 -3.63 -12.18
CA CYS A 101 2.56 -2.68 -11.40
C CYS A 101 1.54 -1.93 -12.24
N PHE A 102 0.54 -1.39 -11.58
CA PHE A 102 -0.54 -0.62 -12.19
C PHE A 102 -0.65 0.71 -11.45
N GLU A 103 -0.39 1.82 -12.14
CA GLU A 103 -0.76 3.14 -11.63
C GLU A 103 -2.27 3.28 -11.75
N MET A 104 -2.92 3.60 -10.63
CA MET A 104 -4.38 3.65 -10.53
C MET A 104 -4.84 4.96 -9.91
N ILE A 105 -6.01 5.44 -10.32
CA ILE A 105 -6.64 6.67 -9.83
C ILE A 105 -8.06 6.41 -9.35
N CYS A 106 -8.48 7.14 -8.31
CA CYS A 106 -9.87 7.22 -7.86
C CYS A 106 -10.24 8.69 -7.69
N GLU A 107 -11.33 9.11 -8.32
CA GLU A 107 -12.00 10.37 -7.99
C GLU A 107 -12.70 10.22 -6.62
N LEU A 108 -12.64 11.26 -5.78
CA LEU A 108 -13.16 11.28 -4.41
C LEU A 108 -14.53 11.93 -4.33
#